data_AF-A0A9P7DUQ5-F1
#
_entry.id   AF-A0A9P7DUQ5-F1
#
_cell.length_a   1.000
_cell.length_b   1.000
_cell.length_c   1.000
_cell.angle_alpha   90.00
_cell.angle_beta   90.00
_cell.angle_gamma   90.00
#
_symmetry.space_group_name_H-M   'P 1'
#
loop_
_entity.id
_entity.type
_entity.pdbx_description
1 polymer ?
#
loop_
_entity_poly.entity_id
_entity_poly.type
_entity_poly.pdbx_seq_one_letter_code
_entity_poly.pdbx_strand_id
1 'polypeptide(L)'
;MGVESQSDETVSVTPEVVPFTNGLSPQSLLLLSLALVVGLLLVITFSRRKSRSRGTALLLVGPSDAGKTAILSTLAFTGTLPSHTSLQVNTSLMPLSPVGILPVIDIPGHPRIREQFQEHLVNARAVAFVVDASTISRNGSTVAEHLHHVLHAITSLPPSHLAPALLILANKCDLMKTATSSGSPTEVAISRVRTILERELEKRREAQSGGMGVEGLGAEGERSDIGGLDCSGPGGIFKFADWEGGEVDFAGTWVNVGELKDDEKEGVATDGLASLRSWLGATFTMT
;
A
#
# COMPACT_ATOMS: atom_id res chain seq x y z
N MET A 1 48.67 -29.66 95.06
CA MET A 1 47.40 -29.43 94.34
C MET A 1 47.31 -27.93 94.10
N GLY A 2 47.82 -27.35 93.01
CA GLY A 2 47.98 -27.89 91.67
C GLY A 2 46.64 -27.83 90.95
N VAL A 3 46.27 -26.65 90.42
CA VAL A 3 45.52 -26.51 89.18
C VAL A 3 45.96 -25.22 88.49
N GLU A 4 46.48 -25.42 87.29
CA GLU A 4 46.94 -24.48 86.28
C GLU A 4 45.80 -23.70 85.60
N SER A 5 46.20 -22.56 85.02
CA SER A 5 45.77 -22.03 83.71
C SER A 5 44.31 -21.61 83.54
N GLN A 6 44.08 -20.36 83.16
CA GLN A 6 44.06 -19.96 81.74
C GLN A 6 43.78 -18.45 81.64
N SER A 7 44.74 -17.69 81.11
CA SER A 7 44.54 -16.30 80.71
C SER A 7 43.82 -16.28 79.36
N ASP A 8 42.56 -15.85 79.36
CA ASP A 8 41.76 -15.72 78.15
C ASP A 8 42.14 -14.43 77.43
N GLU A 9 42.91 -14.57 76.35
CA GLU A 9 43.35 -13.49 75.48
C GLU A 9 42.19 -13.13 74.54
N THR A 10 41.51 -12.03 74.84
CA THR A 10 40.41 -11.52 74.02
C THR A 10 40.93 -10.96 72.70
N VAL A 11 41.03 -11.80 71.68
CA VAL A 11 41.28 -11.39 70.30
C VAL A 11 40.03 -10.69 69.75
N SER A 12 40.05 -9.36 69.71
CA SER A 12 39.01 -8.56 69.05
C SER A 12 39.20 -8.63 67.53
N VAL A 13 38.53 -9.58 66.86
CA VAL A 13 38.43 -9.60 65.40
C VAL A 13 37.40 -8.56 64.98
N THR A 14 37.85 -7.38 64.56
CA THR A 14 37.01 -6.43 63.84
C THR A 14 36.66 -7.02 62.47
N PRO A 15 35.38 -7.15 62.07
CA PRO A 15 35.07 -7.47 60.69
C PRO A 15 35.40 -6.26 59.83
N GLU A 16 36.49 -6.34 59.08
CA GLU A 16 36.78 -5.39 58.02
C GLU A 16 35.74 -5.58 56.90
N VAL A 17 34.70 -4.75 56.93
CA VAL A 17 33.74 -4.67 55.84
C VAL A 17 34.43 -3.93 54.71
N VAL A 18 35.04 -4.68 53.79
CA VAL A 18 35.57 -4.11 52.54
C VAL A 18 34.42 -3.40 51.82
N PRO A 19 34.47 -2.06 51.63
CA PRO A 19 33.43 -1.37 50.90
C PRO A 19 33.53 -1.80 49.44
N PHE A 20 32.51 -2.51 48.96
CA PHE A 20 32.37 -3.00 47.58
C PHE A 20 32.21 -1.87 46.54
N THR A 21 32.45 -0.61 46.92
CA THR A 21 32.12 0.59 46.13
C THR A 21 33.33 1.28 45.49
N ASN A 22 34.56 0.84 45.73
CA ASN A 22 35.75 1.61 45.29
C ASN A 22 36.27 1.27 43.88
N GLY A 23 35.50 0.56 43.05
CA GLY A 23 35.97 0.13 41.73
C GLY A 23 35.58 1.01 40.55
N LEU A 24 34.62 1.95 40.69
CA LEU A 24 34.02 2.61 39.54
C LEU A 24 34.43 4.08 39.47
N SER A 25 35.46 4.37 38.67
CA SER A 25 35.84 5.74 38.33
C SER A 25 34.67 6.51 37.71
N PRO A 26 34.55 7.84 37.88
CA PRO A 26 33.49 8.63 37.24
C PRO A 26 33.44 8.45 35.73
N GLN A 27 34.61 8.23 35.10
CA GLN A 27 34.72 7.93 33.67
C GLN A 27 34.10 6.57 33.31
N SER A 28 34.29 5.55 34.15
CA SER A 28 33.65 4.24 33.94
C SER A 28 32.13 4.30 34.06
N LEU A 29 31.59 5.12 34.97
CA LEU A 29 30.14 5.33 35.11
C LEU A 29 29.54 6.05 33.89
N LEU A 30 30.25 7.05 33.35
CA LEU A 30 29.83 7.73 32.12
C LEU A 30 29.84 6.76 30.92
N LEU A 31 30.91 5.98 30.76
CA LEU A 31 30.98 4.96 29.70
C LEU A 31 29.90 3.89 29.84
N LEU A 32 29.61 3.45 31.07
CA LEU A 32 28.56 2.46 31.34
C LEU A 32 27.17 3.02 31.01
N SER A 33 26.89 4.26 31.42
CA SER A 33 25.62 4.93 31.11
C SER A 33 25.43 5.15 29.60
N LEU A 34 26.48 5.56 28.89
CA LEU A 34 26.46 5.73 27.43
C LEU A 34 26.25 4.39 26.72
N ALA A 35 26.94 3.33 27.15
CA ALA A 35 26.76 2.00 26.62
C ALA A 35 25.34 1.47 26.84
N LEU A 36 24.73 1.77 27.98
CA LEU A 36 23.36 1.39 28.31
C LEU A 36 22.35 2.16 27.44
N VAL A 37 22.54 3.46 27.23
CA VAL A 37 21.71 4.28 26.32
C VAL A 37 21.83 3.80 24.88
N VAL A 38 23.05 3.58 24.38
CA VAL A 38 23.27 3.05 23.03
C VAL A 38 22.69 1.65 22.87
N GLY A 39 22.84 0.79 23.88
CA GLY A 39 22.24 -0.54 23.93
C GLY A 39 20.72 -0.47 23.88
N LEU A 40 20.09 0.41 24.65
CA LEU A 40 18.65 0.63 24.64
C LEU A 40 18.17 1.16 23.28
N LEU A 41 18.90 2.11 22.68
CA LEU A 41 18.58 2.67 21.37
C LEU A 41 18.69 1.60 20.27
N LEU A 42 19.71 0.74 20.34
CA LEU A 42 19.89 -0.41 19.46
C LEU A 42 18.76 -1.43 19.63
N VAL A 43 18.36 -1.74 20.87
CA VAL A 43 17.24 -2.65 21.14
C VAL A 43 15.92 -2.06 20.63
N ILE A 44 15.66 -0.77 20.83
CA ILE A 44 14.44 -0.10 20.33
C ILE A 44 14.44 -0.08 18.79
N THR A 45 15.54 0.28 18.15
CA THR A 45 15.63 0.32 16.68
C THR A 45 15.58 -1.09 16.06
N PHE A 46 16.20 -2.07 16.69
CA PHE A 46 16.18 -3.46 16.24
C PHE A 46 14.81 -4.13 16.49
N SER A 47 14.15 -3.82 17.60
CA SER A 47 12.79 -4.27 17.89
C SER A 47 11.77 -3.63 16.94
N ARG A 48 11.91 -2.34 16.62
CA ARG A 48 11.09 -1.64 15.62
C ARG A 48 11.32 -2.13 14.19
N ARG A 49 12.50 -2.68 13.87
CA ARG A 49 12.79 -3.27 12.56
C ARG A 49 12.15 -4.65 12.36
N LYS A 50 11.75 -5.34 13.43
CA LYS A 50 11.57 -6.80 13.39
C LYS A 50 10.17 -7.32 13.00
N SER A 51 9.17 -6.48 12.77
CA SER A 51 7.92 -6.97 12.18
C SER A 51 7.14 -5.84 11.54
N ARG A 52 7.37 -5.61 10.23
CA ARG A 52 6.38 -4.89 9.43
C ARG A 52 5.28 -5.88 9.09
N SER A 53 4.05 -5.58 9.50
CA SER A 53 2.92 -6.42 9.10
C SER A 53 2.74 -6.30 7.59
N ARG A 54 2.66 -7.45 6.91
CA ARG A 54 2.37 -7.52 5.48
C ARG A 54 0.93 -7.99 5.33
N GLY A 55 0.15 -7.25 4.53
CA GLY A 55 -1.19 -7.67 4.17
C GLY A 55 -1.18 -8.95 3.32
N THR A 56 -2.37 -9.51 3.11
CA THR A 56 -2.58 -10.72 2.30
C THR A 56 -3.58 -10.53 1.18
N ALA A 57 -4.35 -9.45 1.17
CA ALA A 57 -5.44 -9.23 0.22
C ALA A 57 -5.03 -8.38 -0.98
N LEU A 58 -5.73 -8.58 -2.10
CA LEU A 58 -5.78 -7.66 -3.24
C LEU A 58 -7.03 -6.79 -3.11
N LEU A 59 -6.87 -5.47 -3.14
CA LEU A 59 -8.00 -4.53 -3.16
C LEU A 59 -8.24 -4.05 -4.59
N LEU A 60 -9.46 -4.19 -5.08
CA LEU A 60 -9.92 -3.56 -6.32
C LEU A 60 -10.58 -2.23 -5.97
N VAL A 61 -9.93 -1.13 -6.36
CA VAL A 61 -10.38 0.24 -6.07
C VAL A 61 -10.53 1.00 -7.39
N GLY A 62 -11.39 2.01 -7.46
CA GLY A 62 -11.57 2.81 -8.67
C GLY A 62 -12.99 3.34 -8.83
N PRO A 63 -13.23 4.26 -9.79
CA PRO A 63 -14.54 4.87 -10.01
C PRO A 63 -15.63 3.83 -10.32
N SER A 64 -16.90 4.23 -10.15
CA SER A 64 -18.04 3.45 -10.63
C SER A 64 -17.88 3.10 -12.12
N ASP A 65 -18.41 1.95 -12.51
CA ASP A 65 -18.41 1.45 -13.89
C ASP A 65 -17.04 1.19 -14.52
N ALA A 66 -15.94 1.26 -13.75
CA ALA A 66 -14.61 0.88 -14.22
C ALA A 66 -14.48 -0.62 -14.58
N GLY A 67 -15.41 -1.47 -14.10
CA GLY A 67 -15.40 -2.92 -14.33
C GLY A 67 -14.75 -3.75 -13.22
N LYS A 68 -14.62 -3.20 -12.00
CA LYS A 68 -14.06 -3.90 -10.82
C LYS A 68 -14.75 -5.24 -10.55
N THR A 69 -16.08 -5.22 -10.46
CA THR A 69 -16.90 -6.41 -10.19
C THR A 69 -16.89 -7.41 -11.35
N ALA A 70 -16.79 -6.95 -12.59
CA ALA A 70 -16.62 -7.80 -13.76
C ALA A 70 -15.28 -8.54 -13.71
N ILE A 71 -14.19 -7.83 -13.39
CA ILE A 71 -12.86 -8.43 -13.17
C ILE A 71 -12.92 -9.45 -12.03
N LEU A 72 -13.50 -9.09 -10.87
CA LEU A 72 -13.64 -10.00 -9.73
C LEU A 72 -14.40 -11.28 -10.13
N SER A 73 -15.54 -11.13 -10.81
CA SER A 73 -16.35 -12.27 -11.26
C SER A 73 -15.56 -13.20 -12.19
N THR A 74 -14.83 -12.62 -13.15
CA THR A 74 -14.00 -13.38 -14.10
C THR A 74 -12.87 -14.13 -13.40
N LEU A 75 -12.22 -13.48 -12.43
CA LEU A 75 -11.14 -14.07 -11.64
C LEU A 75 -11.64 -15.20 -10.73
N ALA A 76 -12.84 -15.04 -10.15
CA ALA A 76 -13.41 -15.98 -9.19
C ALA A 76 -14.11 -17.19 -9.83
N PHE A 77 -14.81 -17.00 -10.95
CA PHE A 77 -15.75 -18.00 -11.49
C PHE A 77 -15.42 -18.49 -12.90
N THR A 78 -14.30 -18.09 -13.50
CA THR A 78 -13.97 -18.42 -14.91
C THR A 78 -15.08 -18.05 -15.91
N GLY A 79 -15.89 -17.04 -15.57
CA GLY A 79 -17.02 -16.54 -16.35
C GLY A 79 -17.48 -15.17 -15.85
N THR A 80 -17.98 -14.33 -16.76
CA THR A 80 -18.33 -12.93 -16.48
C THR A 80 -19.85 -12.81 -16.34
N LEU A 81 -20.36 -12.42 -15.17
CA LEU A 81 -21.78 -12.10 -15.01
C LEU A 81 -22.02 -10.61 -15.30
N PRO A 82 -23.19 -10.21 -15.83
CA PRO A 82 -23.60 -8.81 -15.88
C PRO A 82 -23.62 -8.25 -14.45
N SER A 83 -22.72 -7.31 -14.13
CA SER A 83 -22.62 -6.73 -12.78
C SER A 83 -23.16 -5.30 -12.75
N HIS A 84 -24.09 -5.02 -11.85
CA HIS A 84 -24.50 -3.67 -11.47
C HIS A 84 -23.54 -3.07 -10.43
N THR A 85 -23.65 -1.77 -10.16
CA THR A 85 -22.78 -1.06 -9.19
C THR A 85 -22.83 -1.72 -7.80
N SER A 86 -21.70 -2.22 -7.29
CA SER A 86 -21.60 -2.78 -5.93
C SER A 86 -22.01 -1.74 -4.87
N LEU A 87 -22.99 -2.08 -4.02
CA LEU A 87 -23.43 -1.27 -2.88
C LEU A 87 -22.79 -1.72 -1.55
N GLN A 88 -22.03 -2.83 -1.57
CA GLN A 88 -21.32 -3.42 -0.42
C GLN A 88 -19.97 -3.98 -0.88
N VAL A 89 -19.00 -4.02 0.04
CA VAL A 89 -17.69 -4.64 -0.19
C VAL A 89 -17.86 -6.15 -0.38
N ASN A 90 -17.33 -6.70 -1.48
CA ASN A 90 -17.40 -8.12 -1.78
C ASN A 90 -16.00 -8.75 -1.67
N THR A 91 -15.87 -9.87 -0.95
CA THR A 91 -14.61 -10.61 -0.83
C THR A 91 -14.76 -11.96 -1.52
N SER A 92 -13.89 -12.24 -2.49
CA SER A 92 -13.78 -13.55 -3.12
C SER A 92 -12.41 -14.17 -2.87
N LEU A 93 -12.36 -15.50 -2.74
CA LEU A 93 -11.14 -16.26 -2.56
C LEU A 93 -10.70 -16.82 -3.90
N MET A 94 -9.63 -16.28 -4.47
CA MET A 94 -9.08 -16.72 -5.75
C MET A 94 -7.91 -17.70 -5.52
N PRO A 95 -7.95 -18.94 -6.04
CA PRO A 95 -6.77 -19.79 -6.06
C PRO A 95 -5.74 -19.21 -7.05
N LEU A 96 -4.59 -18.78 -6.53
CA LEU A 96 -3.44 -18.31 -7.30
C LEU A 96 -2.30 -19.31 -7.13
N SER A 97 -2.11 -20.19 -8.09
CA SER A 97 -0.94 -21.09 -8.10
C SER A 97 0.32 -20.29 -8.47
N PRO A 98 1.45 -20.38 -7.73
CA PRO A 98 1.76 -21.32 -6.64
C PRO A 98 1.53 -20.77 -5.21
N VAL A 99 1.00 -19.56 -5.06
CA VAL A 99 0.88 -18.81 -3.79
C VAL A 99 -0.15 -19.41 -2.82
N GLY A 100 -1.24 -20.00 -3.33
CA GLY A 100 -2.35 -20.53 -2.53
C GLY A 100 -3.64 -19.76 -2.78
N ILE A 101 -4.33 -19.33 -1.72
CA ILE A 101 -5.61 -18.61 -1.82
C ILE A 101 -5.36 -17.11 -1.60
N LEU A 102 -5.77 -16.30 -2.58
CA LEU A 102 -5.70 -14.84 -2.56
C LEU A 102 -7.10 -14.25 -2.27
N PRO A 103 -7.30 -13.58 -1.13
CA PRO A 103 -8.49 -12.77 -0.91
C PRO A 103 -8.48 -11.55 -1.84
N VAL A 104 -9.51 -11.42 -2.67
CA VAL A 104 -9.73 -10.26 -3.53
C VAL A 104 -10.96 -9.52 -3.03
N ILE A 105 -10.78 -8.24 -2.71
CA ILE A 105 -11.81 -7.37 -2.11
C ILE A 105 -12.23 -6.32 -3.15
N ASP A 106 -13.48 -6.39 -3.63
CA ASP A 106 -14.10 -5.36 -4.49
C ASP A 106 -14.68 -4.24 -3.65
N ILE A 107 -14.11 -3.03 -3.78
CA ILE A 107 -14.60 -1.84 -3.09
C ILE A 107 -15.62 -1.12 -3.98
N PRO A 108 -16.79 -0.74 -3.47
CA PRO A 108 -17.76 0.08 -4.19
C PRO A 108 -17.15 1.36 -4.80
N GLY A 109 -17.48 1.65 -6.06
CA GLY A 109 -16.93 2.83 -6.75
C GLY A 109 -17.70 4.13 -6.53
N HIS A 110 -18.87 4.08 -5.88
CA HIS A 110 -19.78 5.21 -5.78
C HIS A 110 -19.19 6.29 -4.83
N PRO A 111 -19.21 7.59 -5.19
CA PRO A 111 -18.54 8.64 -4.42
C PRO A 111 -18.84 8.68 -2.92
N ARG A 112 -20.05 8.30 -2.50
CA ARG A 112 -20.47 8.24 -1.09
C ARG A 112 -19.82 7.13 -0.26
N ILE A 113 -19.40 6.03 -0.90
CA ILE A 113 -18.94 4.82 -0.20
C ILE A 113 -17.56 4.34 -0.68
N ARG A 114 -16.98 5.02 -1.68
CA ARG A 114 -15.66 4.65 -2.23
C ARG A 114 -14.54 4.72 -1.21
N GLU A 115 -14.67 5.54 -0.17
CA GLU A 115 -13.66 5.69 0.89
C GLU A 115 -13.53 4.47 1.83
N GLN A 116 -14.46 3.50 1.74
CA GLN A 116 -14.39 2.23 2.48
C GLN A 116 -13.09 1.44 2.22
N PHE A 117 -12.36 1.72 1.12
CA PHE A 117 -11.05 1.08 0.89
C PHE A 117 -10.08 1.31 2.05
N GLN A 118 -10.18 2.43 2.78
CA GLN A 118 -9.26 2.78 3.86
C GLN A 118 -9.28 1.75 5.01
N GLU A 119 -10.47 1.22 5.33
CA GLU A 119 -10.65 0.18 6.35
C GLU A 119 -9.97 -1.14 5.98
N HIS A 120 -9.86 -1.40 4.68
CA HIS A 120 -9.25 -2.63 4.15
C HIS A 120 -7.76 -2.47 3.81
N LEU A 121 -7.25 -1.24 3.73
CA LEU A 121 -5.89 -0.94 3.28
C LEU A 121 -4.82 -1.53 4.20
N VAL A 122 -5.08 -1.60 5.51
CA VAL A 122 -4.16 -2.22 6.49
C VAL A 122 -3.91 -3.70 6.25
N ASN A 123 -4.85 -4.40 5.59
CA ASN A 123 -4.77 -5.81 5.25
C ASN A 123 -4.37 -6.03 3.76
N ALA A 124 -4.18 -4.95 3.00
CA ALA A 124 -3.81 -4.99 1.61
C ALA A 124 -2.33 -5.36 1.45
N ARG A 125 -2.05 -6.37 0.62
CA ARG A 125 -0.72 -6.55 0.05
C ARG A 125 -0.55 -5.77 -1.24
N ALA A 126 -1.65 -5.63 -1.97
CA ALA A 126 -1.69 -5.02 -3.29
C ALA A 126 -3.00 -4.23 -3.45
N VAL A 127 -2.93 -3.12 -4.16
CA VAL A 127 -4.07 -2.32 -4.60
C VAL A 127 -4.04 -2.26 -6.12
N ALA A 128 -5.11 -2.75 -6.77
CA ALA A 128 -5.34 -2.56 -8.19
C ALA A 128 -6.37 -1.44 -8.37
N PHE A 129 -5.90 -0.28 -8.82
CA PHE A 129 -6.74 0.86 -9.15
C PHE A 129 -7.25 0.73 -10.60
N VAL A 130 -8.52 0.33 -10.74
CA VAL A 130 -9.15 0.03 -12.02
C VAL A 130 -9.73 1.29 -12.65
N VAL A 131 -9.34 1.55 -13.90
CA VAL A 131 -9.74 2.73 -14.67
C VAL A 131 -10.35 2.31 -15.99
N ASP A 132 -11.49 2.91 -16.36
CA ASP A 132 -12.04 2.73 -17.71
C ASP A 132 -11.23 3.55 -18.74
N ALA A 133 -10.45 2.87 -19.57
CA ALA A 133 -9.58 3.49 -20.55
C ALA A 133 -10.37 4.17 -21.70
N SER A 134 -11.62 3.78 -21.93
CA SER A 134 -12.47 4.38 -22.98
C SER A 134 -13.04 5.74 -22.56
N THR A 135 -13.25 5.97 -21.27
CA THR A 135 -13.88 7.19 -20.73
C THR A 135 -12.91 8.14 -20.01
N ILE A 136 -11.64 7.74 -19.84
CA ILE A 136 -10.63 8.52 -19.09
C ILE A 136 -10.44 9.96 -19.59
N SER A 137 -10.63 10.24 -20.89
CA SER A 137 -10.51 11.61 -21.40
C SER A 137 -11.65 12.55 -20.98
N ARG A 138 -12.81 12.01 -20.58
CA ARG A 138 -13.93 12.81 -20.09
C ARG A 138 -13.92 12.90 -18.56
N ASN A 139 -13.53 11.80 -17.91
CA ASN A 139 -13.62 11.65 -16.46
C ASN A 139 -12.29 11.83 -15.74
N GLY A 140 -11.21 12.17 -16.45
CA GLY A 140 -9.82 12.21 -15.94
C GLY A 140 -9.67 12.92 -14.61
N SER A 141 -10.25 14.12 -14.46
CA SER A 141 -10.20 14.89 -13.21
C SER A 141 -10.81 14.14 -12.02
N THR A 142 -11.99 13.54 -12.18
CA THR A 142 -12.67 12.79 -11.10
C THR A 142 -11.95 11.48 -10.77
N VAL A 143 -11.38 10.81 -11.78
CA VAL A 143 -10.58 9.61 -11.57
C VAL A 143 -9.28 9.94 -10.84
N ALA A 144 -8.60 11.03 -11.21
CA ALA A 144 -7.39 11.51 -10.57
C ALA A 144 -7.63 11.95 -9.11
N GLU A 145 -8.75 12.61 -8.82
CA GLU A 145 -9.16 12.92 -7.44
C GLU A 145 -9.27 11.65 -6.58
N HIS A 146 -9.95 10.62 -7.09
CA HIS A 146 -10.06 9.35 -6.38
C HIS A 146 -8.70 8.67 -6.21
N LEU A 147 -7.86 8.68 -7.25
CA LEU A 147 -6.52 8.12 -7.17
C LEU A 147 -5.67 8.87 -6.14
N HIS A 148 -5.75 10.20 -6.08
CA HIS A 148 -5.05 11.01 -5.08
C HIS A 148 -5.43 10.58 -3.66
N HIS A 149 -6.71 10.33 -3.37
CA HIS A 149 -7.12 9.80 -2.06
C HIS A 149 -6.49 8.43 -1.77
N VAL A 150 -6.35 7.57 -2.77
CA VAL A 150 -5.69 6.26 -2.62
C VAL A 150 -4.19 6.42 -2.38
N LEU A 151 -3.50 7.27 -3.16
CA LEU A 151 -2.07 7.57 -3.00
C LEU A 151 -1.79 8.13 -1.60
N HIS A 152 -2.60 9.10 -1.16
CA HIS A 152 -2.53 9.66 0.17
C HIS A 152 -2.72 8.60 1.25
N ALA A 153 -3.74 7.76 1.14
CA ALA A 153 -3.99 6.72 2.13
C ALA A 153 -2.84 5.71 2.21
N ILE A 154 -2.21 5.36 1.08
CA ILE A 154 -1.02 4.51 1.03
C ILE A 154 0.16 5.17 1.74
N THR A 155 0.44 6.45 1.45
CA THR A 155 1.55 7.19 2.07
C THR A 155 1.32 7.48 3.55
N SER A 156 0.06 7.56 3.98
CA SER A 156 -0.35 7.82 5.37
C SER A 156 -0.42 6.55 6.23
N LEU A 157 -0.08 5.38 5.68
CA LEU A 157 -0.01 4.15 6.46
C LEU A 157 1.08 4.24 7.56
N PRO A 158 0.85 3.64 8.74
CA PRO A 158 1.86 3.63 9.80
C PRO A 158 3.18 2.99 9.32
N PRO A 159 4.36 3.45 9.79
CA PRO A 159 5.66 2.86 9.42
C PRO A 159 5.83 1.37 9.78
N SER A 160 4.95 0.84 10.62
CA SER A 160 4.84 -0.58 10.99
C SER A 160 4.12 -1.43 9.95
N HIS A 161 3.47 -0.83 8.95
CA HIS A 161 2.87 -1.51 7.82
C HIS A 161 3.74 -1.31 6.58
N LEU A 162 3.91 -2.39 5.80
CA LEU A 162 4.51 -2.26 4.49
C LEU A 162 3.47 -1.67 3.53
N ALA A 163 3.86 -0.65 2.76
CA ALA A 163 2.99 -0.07 1.74
C ALA A 163 2.61 -1.17 0.72
N PRO A 164 1.31 -1.28 0.34
CA PRO A 164 0.88 -2.24 -0.66
C PRO A 164 1.43 -1.88 -2.04
N ALA A 165 1.70 -2.89 -2.88
CA ALA A 165 2.05 -2.67 -4.27
C ALA A 165 0.86 -2.04 -5.02
N LEU A 166 1.10 -1.01 -5.84
CA LEU A 166 0.06 -0.29 -6.56
C LEU A 166 0.10 -0.62 -8.06
N LEU A 167 -1.01 -1.12 -8.59
CA LEU A 167 -1.21 -1.34 -10.03
C LEU A 167 -2.32 -0.42 -10.55
N ILE A 168 -2.01 0.40 -11.55
CA ILE A 168 -3.03 1.11 -12.32
C ILE A 168 -3.48 0.20 -13.46
N LEU A 169 -4.73 -0.25 -13.39
CA LEU A 169 -5.32 -1.19 -14.33
C LEU A 169 -6.20 -0.46 -15.35
N ALA A 170 -5.69 -0.27 -16.57
CA ALA A 170 -6.44 0.29 -17.68
C ALA A 170 -7.41 -0.77 -18.23
N ASN A 171 -8.68 -0.73 -17.82
CA ASN A 171 -9.70 -1.68 -18.22
C ASN A 171 -10.49 -1.22 -19.45
N LYS A 172 -11.20 -2.18 -20.07
CA LYS A 172 -11.99 -2.00 -21.30
C LYS A 172 -11.15 -1.57 -22.51
N CYS A 173 -9.93 -2.11 -22.62
CA CYS A 173 -9.03 -1.84 -23.74
C CYS A 173 -9.63 -2.24 -25.10
N ASP A 174 -10.54 -3.21 -25.11
CA ASP A 174 -11.31 -3.67 -26.27
C ASP A 174 -12.20 -2.56 -26.88
N LEU A 175 -12.70 -1.64 -26.05
CA LEU A 175 -13.54 -0.53 -26.51
C LEU A 175 -12.73 0.64 -27.10
N MET A 176 -11.40 0.59 -26.99
CA MET A 176 -10.53 1.62 -27.52
C MET A 176 -10.31 1.45 -29.01
N LYS A 177 -10.83 2.40 -29.80
CA LYS A 177 -10.58 2.45 -31.24
C LYS A 177 -9.13 2.88 -31.50
N THR A 178 -8.34 2.00 -32.10
CA THR A 178 -7.00 2.34 -32.61
C THR A 178 -7.15 3.12 -33.91
N ALA A 179 -7.09 4.45 -33.84
CA ALA A 179 -7.30 5.30 -35.01
C ALA A 179 -6.14 5.21 -36.03
N THR A 180 -4.89 5.02 -35.59
CA THR A 180 -3.70 5.17 -36.45
C THR A 180 -2.41 4.53 -35.92
N SER A 181 -2.41 3.89 -34.74
CA SER A 181 -1.19 3.44 -34.06
C SER A 181 -0.91 1.95 -34.26
N SER A 182 0.31 1.61 -34.69
CA SER A 182 0.85 0.24 -34.87
C SER A 182 1.09 -0.54 -33.57
N GLY A 183 0.55 -0.08 -32.44
CA GLY A 183 0.68 -0.73 -31.12
C GLY A 183 -0.55 -1.54 -30.76
N SER A 184 -0.41 -2.47 -29.81
CA SER A 184 -1.57 -3.22 -29.31
C SER A 184 -2.59 -2.27 -28.66
N PRO A 185 -3.91 -2.53 -28.75
CA PRO A 185 -4.93 -1.69 -28.11
C PRO A 185 -4.68 -1.47 -26.61
N THR A 186 -4.11 -2.48 -25.95
CA THR A 186 -3.72 -2.48 -24.54
C THR A 186 -2.61 -1.47 -24.25
N GLU A 187 -1.55 -1.40 -25.04
CA GLU A 187 -0.45 -0.44 -24.84
C GLU A 187 -0.91 1.01 -25.05
N VAL A 188 -1.76 1.24 -26.06
CA VAL A 188 -2.35 2.55 -26.33
C VAL A 188 -3.22 2.99 -25.14
N ALA A 189 -4.02 2.07 -24.59
CA ALA A 189 -4.84 2.32 -23.41
C ALA A 189 -4.00 2.70 -22.18
N ILE A 190 -2.95 1.91 -21.89
CA ILE A 190 -2.03 2.18 -20.78
C ILE A 190 -1.38 3.55 -20.93
N SER A 191 -0.83 3.86 -22.10
CA SER A 191 -0.16 5.14 -22.37
C SER A 191 -1.10 6.34 -22.19
N ARG A 192 -2.35 6.21 -22.68
CA ARG A 192 -3.37 7.25 -22.53
C ARG A 192 -3.78 7.46 -21.08
N VAL A 193 -4.04 6.38 -20.34
CA VAL A 193 -4.40 6.44 -18.92
C VAL A 193 -3.28 7.08 -18.10
N ARG A 194 -2.04 6.62 -18.28
CA ARG A 194 -0.85 7.19 -17.62
C ARG A 194 -0.73 8.70 -17.88
N THR A 195 -0.72 9.10 -19.14
CA THR A 195 -0.51 10.51 -19.54
C THR A 195 -1.60 11.43 -18.97
N ILE A 196 -2.85 10.99 -18.96
CA ILE A 196 -3.95 11.81 -18.44
C ILE A 196 -3.89 11.90 -16.91
N LEU A 197 -3.65 10.78 -16.22
CA LEU A 197 -3.58 10.79 -14.76
C LEU A 197 -2.39 11.60 -14.25
N GLU A 198 -1.20 11.48 -14.85
CA GLU A 198 -0.04 12.30 -14.49
C GLU A 198 -0.35 13.79 -14.62
N ARG A 199 -0.96 14.20 -15.73
CA ARG A 199 -1.35 15.60 -15.96
C ARG A 199 -2.37 16.10 -14.93
N GLU A 200 -3.41 15.32 -14.65
CA GLU A 200 -4.45 15.73 -13.71
C GLU A 200 -3.96 15.72 -12.25
N LEU A 201 -3.08 14.79 -11.88
CA LEU A 201 -2.45 14.76 -10.55
C LEU A 201 -1.46 15.93 -10.38
N GLU A 202 -0.69 16.27 -11.42
CA GLU A 202 0.17 17.46 -11.39
C GLU A 202 -0.65 18.73 -11.18
N LYS A 203 -1.74 18.90 -11.91
CA LYS A 203 -2.66 20.03 -11.74
C LYS A 203 -3.20 20.12 -10.31
N ARG A 204 -3.46 19.00 -9.64
CA ARG A 204 -3.91 18.97 -8.24
C ARG A 204 -2.78 19.36 -7.29
N ARG A 205 -1.56 18.89 -7.52
CA ARG A 205 -0.36 19.25 -6.75
C ARG A 205 -0.04 20.74 -6.85
N GLU A 206 -0.14 21.31 -8.06
CA GLU A 206 -0.01 22.76 -8.30
C GLU A 206 -1.11 23.56 -7.59
N ALA A 207 -2.36 23.07 -7.62
CA ALA A 207 -3.47 23.75 -6.95
C ALA A 207 -3.32 23.77 -5.42
N GLN A 208 -2.67 22.76 -4.82
CA GLN A 208 -2.35 22.73 -3.39
C GLN A 208 -1.18 23.67 -3.04
N SER A 209 -0.10 23.64 -3.82
CA SER A 209 1.07 24.50 -3.59
C SER A 209 0.82 25.99 -3.88
N GLY A 210 -0.03 26.30 -4.87
CA GLY A 210 -0.43 27.67 -5.22
C GLY A 210 -1.47 28.30 -4.27
N GLY A 211 -2.06 27.52 -3.36
CA GLY A 211 -3.10 27.95 -2.42
C GLY A 211 -2.57 28.67 -1.18
N MET A 212 -1.27 28.58 -0.87
CA MET A 212 -0.66 29.18 0.33
C MET A 212 -0.54 30.72 0.30
N GLY A 213 -1.05 31.40 -0.73
CA GLY A 213 -0.90 32.85 -0.94
C GLY A 213 -2.11 33.74 -0.63
N VAL A 214 -3.25 33.20 -0.20
CA VAL A 214 -4.45 34.00 0.11
C VAL A 214 -5.08 33.52 1.42
N GLU A 215 -4.64 34.11 2.53
CA GLU A 215 -5.47 34.22 3.74
C GLU A 215 -6.71 35.06 3.38
N GLY A 216 -7.78 34.37 2.95
CA GLY A 216 -9.04 34.97 2.53
C GLY A 216 -10.22 34.25 3.17
N LEU A 217 -10.53 34.67 4.39
CA LEU A 217 -11.86 34.68 5.04
C LEU A 217 -12.92 33.72 4.49
N GLY A 218 -13.24 32.69 5.31
CA GLY A 218 -14.62 32.24 5.49
C GLY A 218 -15.27 31.45 4.35
N ALA A 219 -14.87 30.20 4.20
CA ALA A 219 -15.78 29.13 3.80
C ALA A 219 -15.26 27.81 4.36
N GLU A 220 -16.01 27.19 5.28
CA GLU A 220 -15.81 25.80 5.68
C GLU A 220 -16.17 24.90 4.50
N GLY A 221 -15.28 24.84 3.52
CA GLY A 221 -15.13 23.71 2.62
C GLY A 221 -13.81 23.08 2.99
N GLU A 222 -13.84 21.82 3.43
CA GLU A 222 -12.69 20.99 3.82
C GLU A 222 -11.71 20.87 2.63
N ARG A 223 -10.94 21.93 2.36
CA ARG A 223 -9.70 21.86 1.60
C ARG A 223 -8.66 21.30 2.55
N SER A 224 -8.79 20.02 2.85
CA SER A 224 -7.71 19.27 3.47
C SER A 224 -6.55 19.29 2.48
N ASP A 225 -5.40 19.78 2.94
CA ASP A 225 -4.13 19.59 2.26
C ASP A 225 -3.79 18.09 2.31
N ILE A 226 -4.49 17.31 1.48
CA ILE A 226 -4.31 15.88 1.34
C ILE A 226 -2.96 15.69 0.64
N GLY A 227 -1.95 15.24 1.40
CA GLY A 227 -0.60 14.96 0.88
C GLY A 227 -0.55 13.75 -0.06
N GLY A 228 0.64 13.20 -0.29
CA GLY A 228 0.80 11.95 -1.05
C GLY A 228 0.98 12.11 -2.55
N LEU A 229 1.24 13.33 -3.03
CA LEU A 229 1.70 13.62 -4.40
C LEU A 229 3.17 14.05 -4.46
N ASP A 230 3.91 13.74 -3.40
CA ASP A 230 5.33 14.04 -3.29
C ASP A 230 6.11 13.21 -4.31
N CYS A 231 6.98 13.88 -5.07
CA CYS A 231 7.80 13.25 -6.10
C CYS A 231 9.21 13.84 -6.10
N SER A 232 10.19 12.97 -6.33
CA SER A 232 11.62 13.31 -6.32
C SER A 232 12.20 13.61 -7.71
N GLY A 233 11.31 13.70 -8.72
CA GLY A 233 11.65 13.76 -10.12
C GLY A 233 12.28 15.09 -10.55
N PRO A 234 13.14 15.08 -11.59
CA PRO A 234 13.73 16.29 -12.13
C PRO A 234 12.66 17.23 -12.70
N GLY A 235 12.70 18.50 -12.28
CA GLY A 235 11.74 19.53 -12.70
C GLY A 235 10.49 19.63 -11.82
N GLY A 236 10.37 18.79 -10.79
CA GLY A 236 9.28 18.85 -9.82
C GLY A 236 7.90 18.61 -10.43
N ILE A 237 7.81 17.98 -11.60
CA ILE A 237 6.55 17.60 -12.26
C ILE A 237 6.18 16.20 -11.79
N PHE A 238 4.93 16.00 -11.38
CA PHE A 238 4.43 14.70 -10.97
C PHE A 238 4.51 13.68 -12.11
N LYS A 239 5.22 12.58 -11.84
CA LYS A 239 5.23 11.37 -12.65
C LYS A 239 5.17 10.16 -11.73
N PHE A 240 4.49 9.11 -12.18
CA PHE A 240 4.37 7.89 -11.37
C PHE A 240 5.73 7.22 -11.10
N ALA A 241 6.68 7.35 -12.03
CA ALA A 241 8.03 6.81 -11.87
C ALA A 241 8.83 7.50 -10.75
N ASP A 242 8.47 8.73 -10.41
CA ASP A 242 9.18 9.58 -9.46
C ASP A 242 8.43 9.74 -8.13
N TRP A 243 7.30 9.05 -7.96
CA TRP A 243 6.44 9.13 -6.78
C TRP A 243 7.12 8.51 -5.55
N GLU A 244 7.13 9.24 -4.43
CA GLU A 244 7.83 8.80 -3.22
C GLU A 244 7.09 7.71 -2.44
N GLY A 245 5.80 7.50 -2.71
CA GLY A 245 4.97 6.51 -2.02
C GLY A 245 5.19 5.05 -2.42
N GLY A 246 6.03 4.79 -3.43
CA GLY A 246 6.41 3.45 -3.87
C GLY A 246 6.35 3.26 -5.38
N GLU A 247 6.58 2.03 -5.83
CA GLU A 247 6.51 1.68 -7.25
C GLU A 247 5.04 1.56 -7.70
N VAL A 248 4.77 2.07 -8.90
CA VAL A 248 3.45 2.03 -9.53
C VAL A 248 3.54 1.32 -10.87
N ASP A 249 2.90 0.16 -10.96
CA ASP A 249 2.83 -0.63 -12.17
C ASP A 249 1.62 -0.25 -13.02
N PHE A 250 1.69 -0.58 -14.31
CA PHE A 250 0.58 -0.41 -15.24
C PHE A 250 0.31 -1.70 -16.00
N ALA A 251 -0.96 -2.07 -16.10
CA ALA A 251 -1.42 -3.16 -16.95
C ALA A 251 -2.73 -2.77 -17.65
N GLY A 252 -3.00 -3.38 -18.79
CA GLY A 252 -4.25 -3.20 -19.50
C GLY A 252 -5.04 -4.50 -19.56
N THR A 253 -6.35 -4.40 -19.43
CA THR A 253 -7.27 -5.55 -19.36
C THR A 253 -8.56 -5.30 -20.11
N TRP A 254 -9.26 -6.38 -20.42
CA TRP A 254 -10.61 -6.36 -20.95
C TRP A 254 -11.36 -7.63 -20.51
N VAL A 255 -12.69 -7.55 -20.48
CA VAL A 255 -13.58 -8.61 -20.00
C VAL A 255 -14.80 -8.67 -20.92
N ASN A 256 -15.13 -9.85 -21.46
CA ASN A 256 -16.29 -10.06 -22.35
C ASN A 256 -17.58 -10.17 -21.55
N VAL A 257 -18.23 -9.05 -21.24
CA VAL A 257 -19.53 -9.08 -20.53
C VAL A 257 -20.65 -9.46 -21.50
N GLY A 258 -21.14 -10.71 -21.47
CA GLY A 258 -22.40 -11.06 -22.14
C GLY A 258 -22.47 -12.38 -22.91
N GLU A 259 -21.39 -13.15 -23.04
CA GLU A 259 -21.48 -14.50 -23.65
C GLU A 259 -21.58 -15.56 -22.56
N LEU A 260 -22.80 -15.82 -22.07
CA LEU A 260 -23.11 -17.13 -21.52
C LEU A 260 -23.09 -18.10 -22.70
N LYS A 261 -22.01 -18.87 -22.84
CA LYS A 261 -22.05 -20.05 -23.71
C LYS A 261 -22.95 -21.06 -23.03
N ASP A 262 -24.19 -21.14 -23.49
CA ASP A 262 -24.94 -22.39 -23.40
C ASP A 262 -24.14 -23.44 -24.21
N ASP A 263 -23.93 -24.60 -23.59
CA ASP A 263 -23.40 -25.86 -24.13
C ASP A 263 -21.87 -26.08 -24.23
N GLU A 264 -21.41 -27.01 -23.39
CA GLU A 264 -20.56 -28.18 -23.71
C GLU A 264 -19.44 -28.05 -24.75
N LYS A 265 -18.70 -26.93 -24.75
CA LYS A 265 -17.36 -26.90 -25.35
C LYS A 265 -16.38 -26.32 -24.35
N GLU A 266 -15.42 -27.15 -23.92
CA GLU A 266 -14.19 -26.79 -23.21
C GLU A 266 -13.30 -25.85 -24.06
N GLY A 267 -13.84 -24.71 -24.49
CA GLY A 267 -13.06 -23.60 -25.01
C GLY A 267 -12.76 -22.67 -23.85
N VAL A 268 -11.49 -22.62 -23.43
CA VAL A 268 -10.98 -21.64 -22.46
C VAL A 268 -11.56 -20.27 -22.79
N ALA A 269 -12.34 -19.69 -21.88
CA ALA A 269 -12.86 -18.34 -22.04
C ALA A 269 -11.66 -17.40 -22.26
N THR A 270 -11.54 -16.84 -23.47
CA THR A 270 -10.46 -15.90 -23.80
C THR A 270 -10.77 -14.59 -23.09
N ASP A 271 -10.17 -14.38 -21.92
CA ASP A 271 -10.21 -13.11 -21.19
C ASP A 271 -8.95 -12.28 -21.45
N GLY A 272 -9.03 -10.97 -21.22
CA GLY A 272 -7.90 -10.05 -21.32
C GLY A 272 -7.09 -9.91 -20.03
N LEU A 273 -7.16 -10.88 -19.11
CA LEU A 273 -6.63 -10.73 -17.73
C LEU A 273 -5.21 -11.30 -17.55
N ALA A 274 -4.57 -11.79 -18.61
CA ALA A 274 -3.25 -12.41 -18.54
C ALA A 274 -2.20 -11.52 -17.85
N SER A 275 -2.14 -10.23 -18.19
CA SER A 275 -1.21 -9.27 -17.59
C SER A 275 -1.48 -9.08 -16.09
N LEU A 276 -2.75 -9.02 -15.68
CA LEU A 276 -3.13 -8.94 -14.28
C LEU A 276 -2.73 -10.20 -13.51
N ARG A 277 -3.02 -11.40 -14.06
CA ARG A 277 -2.65 -12.68 -13.44
C ARG A 277 -1.14 -12.81 -13.29
N SER A 278 -0.36 -12.38 -14.29
CA SER A 278 1.10 -12.38 -14.24
C SER A 278 1.64 -11.43 -13.17
N TRP A 279 1.10 -10.21 -13.10
CA TRP A 279 1.46 -9.23 -12.07
C TRP A 279 1.13 -9.72 -10.66
N LEU A 280 -0.04 -10.35 -10.47
CA LEU A 280 -0.41 -10.97 -9.20
C LEU A 280 0.54 -12.12 -8.84
N GLY A 281 0.89 -12.95 -9.81
CA GLY A 281 1.89 -14.01 -9.62
C GLY A 281 3.21 -13.45 -9.09
N ALA A 282 3.77 -12.43 -9.74
CA ALA A 282 5.02 -11.80 -9.29
C ALA A 282 4.88 -11.15 -7.90
N THR A 283 3.84 -10.35 -7.70
CA THR A 283 3.62 -9.59 -6.46
C THR A 283 3.41 -10.49 -5.25
N PHE A 284 2.72 -11.62 -5.42
CA PHE A 284 2.34 -12.51 -4.32
C PHE A 284 3.33 -13.66 -4.06
N THR A 285 4.20 -14.00 -5.03
CA THR A 285 5.26 -15.00 -4.84
C THR A 285 6.52 -14.44 -4.19
N MET A 286 6.83 -13.14 -4.35
CA MET A 286 7.97 -12.52 -3.67
C MET A 286 7.72 -12.41 -2.14
N THR A 287 8.21 -13.37 -1.37
CA THR A 287 8.15 -13.41 0.11
C THR A 287 8.97 -12.31 0.77
#